data_AF-A0A7J8M1L4-F1
#
_entry.id   AF-A0A7J8M1L4-F1
#
_cell.length_a   1.000
_cell.length_b   1.000
_cell.length_c   1.000
_cell.angle_alpha   90.00
_cell.angle_beta   90.00
_cell.angle_gamma   90.00
#
_symmetry.space_group_name_H-M   'P 1'
#
loop_
_entity.id
_entity.type
_entity.pdbx_description
1 polymer ?
#
loop_
_entity_poly.entity_id
_entity_poly.type
_entity_poly.pdbx_seq_one_letter_code
_entity_poly.pdbx_strand_id
1 'polypeptide(L)'
;IVCNLEFEGGRGPDVDGIQIKPNSKHIWIDRCSLHDYDDGLIDITRGSTDITVSRCHFAQHDKTMLIGADPSHVGDRCIRVTIHHCFFDGTRQRHPRVRYGKVHLYNNYTRNWGIYAVCASVESQIYSQCNIYEAGQKKVAFKYLHEKAADKDEACSGCIRSEGDLFMTGTQAGLLTENVMSNMFHPSEYYPTWTVEPPSEALKHIVQQFTGWQSVPRPAEASS
;
A
#
# COMPACT_ATOMS: atom_id res chain seq x y z
N ILE A 1 -11.76 5.54 12.39
CA ILE A 1 -10.40 5.11 12.77
C ILE A 1 -10.47 3.64 13.13
N VAL A 2 -9.56 2.82 12.60
CA VAL A 2 -9.37 1.41 12.97
C VAL A 2 -7.93 1.32 13.48
N CYS A 3 -7.74 0.99 14.75
CA CYS A 3 -6.42 1.10 15.35
C CYS A 3 -6.15 -0.02 16.35
N ASN A 4 -4.93 -0.56 16.31
CA ASN A 4 -4.43 -1.52 17.29
C ASN A 4 -5.33 -2.76 17.43
N LEU A 5 -5.63 -3.38 16.28
CA LEU A 5 -6.42 -4.60 16.17
C LEU A 5 -5.65 -5.67 15.38
N GLU A 6 -5.96 -6.93 15.67
CA GLU A 6 -5.51 -8.08 14.89
C GLU A 6 -6.69 -8.64 14.09
N PHE A 7 -6.46 -8.86 12.80
CA PHE A 7 -7.42 -9.42 11.85
C PHE A 7 -6.83 -10.71 11.28
N GLU A 8 -7.52 -11.83 11.47
CA GLU A 8 -7.10 -13.15 10.98
C GLU A 8 -8.30 -14.07 10.71
N GLY A 9 -8.06 -15.14 9.93
CA GLY A 9 -8.96 -16.29 9.85
C GLY A 9 -10.22 -16.09 9.03
N GLY A 10 -10.29 -15.06 8.16
CA GLY A 10 -11.43 -14.89 7.26
C GLY A 10 -11.48 -15.98 6.20
N ARG A 11 -12.62 -16.66 6.08
CA ARG A 11 -12.83 -17.78 5.15
C ARG A 11 -14.09 -17.60 4.32
N GLY A 12 -14.01 -17.93 3.04
CA GLY A 12 -15.10 -17.81 2.08
C GLY A 12 -14.80 -16.85 0.92
N PRO A 13 -15.66 -16.86 -0.12
CA PRO A 13 -15.51 -15.95 -1.25
C PRO A 13 -15.69 -14.50 -0.81
N ASP A 14 -14.89 -13.60 -1.37
CA ASP A 14 -14.92 -12.15 -1.14
C ASP A 14 -14.77 -11.72 0.34
N VAL A 15 -14.20 -12.59 1.18
CA VAL A 15 -13.89 -12.29 2.58
C VAL A 15 -12.51 -11.66 2.67
N ASP A 16 -12.50 -10.33 2.71
CA ASP A 16 -11.29 -9.54 2.98
C ASP A 16 -11.19 -9.15 4.47
N GLY A 17 -9.97 -8.81 4.92
CA GLY A 17 -9.74 -8.28 6.27
C GLY A 17 -10.47 -6.98 6.54
N ILE A 18 -10.29 -5.98 5.67
CA ILE A 18 -10.94 -4.67 5.73
C ILE A 18 -11.38 -4.26 4.33
N GLN A 19 -12.68 -4.06 4.15
CA GLN A 19 -13.27 -3.51 2.92
C GLN A 19 -13.71 -2.06 3.15
N ILE A 20 -13.21 -1.12 2.35
CA ILE A 20 -13.62 0.27 2.33
C ILE A 20 -14.36 0.54 1.02
N LYS A 21 -15.70 0.49 1.09
CA LYS A 21 -16.61 0.66 -0.05
C LYS A 21 -18.05 0.96 0.41
N PRO A 22 -18.88 1.61 -0.41
CA PRO A 22 -18.54 2.62 -1.42
C PRO A 22 -18.46 4.04 -0.81
N ASN A 23 -17.88 5.00 -1.54
CA ASN A 23 -17.88 6.44 -1.23
C ASN A 23 -17.43 6.82 0.20
N SER A 24 -16.64 5.97 0.85
CA SER A 24 -16.16 6.19 2.21
C SER A 24 -14.99 7.18 2.21
N LYS A 25 -14.92 8.04 3.23
CA LYS A 25 -13.91 9.11 3.30
C LYS A 25 -13.35 9.31 4.71
N HIS A 26 -12.14 9.85 4.79
CA HIS A 26 -11.50 10.24 6.04
C HIS A 26 -11.32 9.07 7.01
N ILE A 27 -10.72 7.99 6.50
CA ILE A 27 -10.46 6.78 7.28
C ILE A 27 -8.97 6.68 7.57
N TRP A 28 -8.66 6.29 8.80
CA TRP A 28 -7.31 6.01 9.23
C TRP A 28 -7.25 4.59 9.80
N ILE A 29 -6.43 3.75 9.19
CA ILE A 29 -6.08 2.41 9.64
C ILE A 29 -4.67 2.49 10.20
N ASP A 30 -4.49 2.20 11.48
CA ASP A 30 -3.21 2.38 12.17
C ASP A 30 -2.85 1.17 13.02
N ARG A 31 -1.58 0.75 13.03
CA ARG A 31 -1.11 -0.29 13.97
C ARG A 31 -1.99 -1.55 13.98
N CYS A 32 -2.48 -1.98 12.82
CA CYS A 32 -3.24 -3.22 12.71
C CYS A 32 -2.33 -4.34 12.20
N SER A 33 -2.50 -5.55 12.74
CA SER A 33 -1.91 -6.78 12.19
C SER A 33 -2.96 -7.46 11.32
N LEU A 34 -2.63 -7.77 10.07
CA LEU A 34 -3.53 -8.44 9.13
C LEU A 34 -2.81 -9.62 8.47
N HIS A 35 -3.39 -10.82 8.56
CA HIS A 35 -2.85 -12.03 7.96
C HIS A 35 -3.94 -13.10 7.73
N ASP A 36 -3.66 -14.09 6.90
CA ASP A 36 -4.48 -15.31 6.77
C ASP A 36 -5.98 -15.09 6.45
N TYR A 37 -6.26 -14.45 5.31
CA TYR A 37 -7.60 -14.37 4.69
C TYR A 37 -7.66 -15.14 3.36
N ASP A 38 -8.86 -15.59 2.96
CA ASP A 38 -9.09 -16.31 1.70
C ASP A 38 -9.02 -15.40 0.45
N ASP A 39 -9.43 -14.13 0.54
CA ASP A 39 -9.31 -13.16 -0.58
C ASP A 39 -8.16 -12.16 -0.41
N GLY A 40 -8.44 -10.92 0.01
CA GLY A 40 -7.47 -9.86 0.26
C GLY A 40 -7.40 -9.41 1.73
N LEU A 41 -6.39 -8.58 2.09
CA LEU A 41 -6.35 -7.98 3.44
C LEU A 41 -7.04 -6.62 3.48
N ILE A 42 -6.72 -5.72 2.56
CA ILE A 42 -7.33 -4.38 2.50
C ILE A 42 -7.77 -4.05 1.08
N ASP A 43 -9.06 -3.79 0.93
CA ASP A 43 -9.68 -3.40 -0.34
C ASP A 43 -10.28 -1.98 -0.25
N ILE A 44 -9.72 -1.04 -1.01
CA ILE A 44 -10.17 0.37 -1.10
C ILE A 44 -10.72 0.61 -2.49
N THR A 45 -12.05 0.74 -2.60
CA THR A 45 -12.73 0.71 -3.90
C THR A 45 -13.94 1.65 -3.96
N ARG A 46 -14.53 1.77 -5.16
CA ARG A 46 -15.83 2.41 -5.40
C ARG A 46 -15.88 3.85 -4.90
N GLY A 47 -14.91 4.66 -5.33
CA GLY A 47 -14.81 6.09 -5.03
C GLY A 47 -14.40 6.44 -3.60
N SER A 48 -13.98 5.46 -2.79
CA SER A 48 -13.53 5.71 -1.42
C SER A 48 -12.15 6.37 -1.39
N THR A 49 -11.98 7.46 -0.65
CA THR A 49 -10.81 8.36 -0.77
C THR A 49 -10.41 8.98 0.56
N ASP A 50 -9.24 9.63 0.62
CA ASP A 50 -8.71 10.30 1.82
C ASP A 50 -8.51 9.29 2.95
N ILE A 51 -7.73 8.26 2.63
CA ILE A 51 -7.45 7.12 3.52
C ILE A 51 -5.96 7.08 3.84
N THR A 52 -5.63 6.92 5.13
CA THR A 52 -4.25 6.67 5.57
C THR A 52 -4.16 5.26 6.14
N VAL A 53 -3.16 4.50 5.69
CA VAL A 53 -2.75 3.22 6.29
C VAL A 53 -1.36 3.41 6.88
N SER A 54 -1.23 3.34 8.20
CA SER A 54 0.03 3.59 8.87
C SER A 54 0.41 2.51 9.85
N ARG A 55 1.70 2.21 9.96
CA ARG A 55 2.24 1.29 10.97
C ARG A 55 1.55 -0.09 11.03
N CYS A 56 0.93 -0.53 9.95
CA CYS A 56 0.28 -1.84 9.91
C CYS A 56 1.31 -2.93 9.56
N HIS A 57 1.08 -4.13 10.06
CA HIS A 57 1.88 -5.31 9.75
C HIS A 57 1.05 -6.29 8.93
N PHE A 58 1.54 -6.64 7.75
CA PHE A 58 0.92 -7.56 6.82
C PHE A 58 1.82 -8.78 6.64
N ALA A 59 1.29 -9.98 6.89
CA ALA A 59 2.06 -11.22 6.81
C ALA A 59 1.21 -12.37 6.27
N GLN A 60 1.87 -13.48 5.89
CA GLN A 60 1.24 -14.78 5.60
C GLN A 60 -0.02 -14.70 4.70
N HIS A 61 0.08 -13.99 3.58
CA HIS A 61 -1.08 -13.76 2.72
C HIS A 61 -0.71 -13.56 1.24
N ASP A 62 -1.64 -13.88 0.32
CA ASP A 62 -1.43 -13.72 -1.12
C ASP A 62 -1.65 -12.27 -1.58
N LYS A 63 -2.88 -11.75 -1.43
CA LYS A 63 -3.35 -10.50 -2.06
C LYS A 63 -3.48 -9.38 -1.02
N THR A 64 -2.38 -8.73 -0.67
CA THR A 64 -2.35 -7.80 0.48
C THR A 64 -3.29 -6.60 0.35
N MET A 65 -3.08 -5.69 -0.61
CA MET A 65 -3.85 -4.45 -0.68
C MET A 65 -4.25 -4.07 -2.12
N LEU A 66 -5.55 -4.00 -2.38
CA LEU A 66 -6.12 -3.55 -3.65
C LEU A 66 -6.70 -2.15 -3.52
N ILE A 67 -6.29 -1.26 -4.43
CA ILE A 67 -6.81 0.11 -4.53
C ILE A 67 -7.41 0.27 -5.94
N GLY A 68 -8.73 0.38 -6.04
CA GLY A 68 -9.46 0.32 -7.30
C GLY A 68 -9.55 -1.12 -7.85
N ALA A 69 -10.73 -1.73 -7.73
CA ALA A 69 -10.92 -3.15 -8.03
C ALA A 69 -11.18 -3.46 -9.52
N ASP A 70 -11.73 -2.51 -10.26
CA ASP A 70 -12.32 -2.75 -11.58
C ASP A 70 -11.87 -1.66 -12.57
N PRO A 71 -11.18 -2.02 -13.67
CA PRO A 71 -10.77 -1.06 -14.70
C PRO A 71 -11.96 -0.48 -15.50
N SER A 72 -13.18 -0.96 -15.30
CA SER A 72 -14.37 -0.31 -15.87
C SER A 72 -14.94 0.79 -14.94
N HIS A 73 -14.54 0.81 -13.66
CA HIS A 73 -15.06 1.74 -12.66
C HIS A 73 -14.26 3.05 -12.62
N VAL A 74 -14.41 3.85 -13.68
CA VAL A 74 -13.72 5.13 -13.90
C VAL A 74 -13.88 6.18 -12.78
N GLY A 75 -14.88 6.03 -11.91
CA GLY A 75 -15.07 6.86 -10.72
C GLY A 75 -13.92 6.73 -9.70
N ASP A 76 -13.13 5.65 -9.75
CA ASP A 76 -12.00 5.43 -8.83
C ASP A 76 -10.82 6.40 -9.07
N ARG A 77 -10.86 7.25 -10.10
CA ARG A 77 -9.89 8.35 -10.29
C ARG A 77 -9.85 9.35 -9.15
N CYS A 78 -10.88 9.42 -8.32
CA CYS A 78 -10.88 10.30 -7.15
C CYS A 78 -10.10 9.74 -5.97
N ILE A 79 -9.76 8.44 -5.96
CA ILE A 79 -9.14 7.76 -4.81
C ILE A 79 -7.77 8.38 -4.50
N ARG A 80 -7.58 8.75 -3.23
CA ARG A 80 -6.29 9.17 -2.66
C ARG A 80 -6.00 8.35 -1.41
N VAL A 81 -4.81 7.75 -1.36
CA VAL A 81 -4.36 6.92 -0.22
C VAL A 81 -2.93 7.28 0.16
N THR A 82 -2.66 7.40 1.45
CA THR A 82 -1.30 7.47 1.99
C THR A 82 -0.99 6.17 2.73
N ILE A 83 0.14 5.53 2.41
CA ILE A 83 0.59 4.29 3.05
C ILE A 83 1.99 4.53 3.60
N HIS A 84 2.17 4.45 4.92
CA HIS A 84 3.47 4.74 5.50
C HIS A 84 3.85 3.93 6.72
N HIS A 85 5.15 3.70 6.87
CA HIS A 85 5.72 2.98 8.00
C HIS A 85 5.10 1.60 8.22
N CYS A 86 4.51 0.98 7.19
CA CYS A 86 3.96 -0.36 7.26
C CYS A 86 5.04 -1.41 6.99
N PHE A 87 4.83 -2.61 7.52
CA PHE A 87 5.69 -3.76 7.30
C PHE A 87 4.94 -4.81 6.48
N PHE A 88 5.46 -5.14 5.31
CA PHE A 88 4.96 -6.19 4.44
C PHE A 88 5.95 -7.36 4.48
N ASP A 89 5.62 -8.37 5.29
CA ASP A 89 6.52 -9.47 5.63
C ASP A 89 6.13 -10.78 4.94
N GLY A 90 6.80 -11.08 3.82
CA GLY A 90 6.64 -12.36 3.13
C GLY A 90 5.28 -12.55 2.44
N THR A 91 4.48 -11.51 2.30
CA THR A 91 3.23 -11.52 1.55
C THR A 91 3.48 -11.62 0.04
N ARG A 92 2.58 -12.27 -0.70
CA ARG A 92 2.90 -12.71 -2.07
C ARG A 92 2.89 -11.57 -3.10
N GLN A 93 1.96 -10.62 -3.00
CA GLN A 93 1.79 -9.51 -3.96
C GLN A 93 0.89 -8.39 -3.42
N ARG A 94 0.80 -7.28 -4.18
CA ARG A 94 -0.09 -6.12 -3.96
C ARG A 94 0.29 -5.26 -2.75
N HIS A 95 1.44 -4.60 -2.80
CA HIS A 95 1.97 -3.74 -1.72
C HIS A 95 2.08 -2.23 -2.09
N PRO A 96 1.07 -1.56 -2.66
CA PRO A 96 -0.26 -2.01 -3.10
C PRO A 96 -0.32 -2.43 -4.58
N ARG A 97 -1.47 -2.91 -5.04
CA ARG A 97 -1.87 -2.86 -6.46
C ARG A 97 -2.91 -1.75 -6.64
N VAL A 98 -2.66 -0.84 -7.59
CA VAL A 98 -3.46 0.37 -7.77
C VAL A 98 -4.01 0.48 -9.17
N ARG A 99 -5.29 0.83 -9.29
CA ARG A 99 -5.94 1.38 -10.49
C ARG A 99 -6.42 2.78 -10.19
N TYR A 100 -6.23 3.70 -11.12
CA TYR A 100 -6.67 5.10 -11.13
C TYR A 100 -6.16 6.01 -10.00
N GLY A 101 -6.22 5.55 -8.75
CA GLY A 101 -5.95 6.35 -7.58
C GLY A 101 -4.53 6.90 -7.51
N LYS A 102 -4.39 7.92 -6.65
CA LYS A 102 -3.12 8.54 -6.28
C LYS A 102 -2.67 7.98 -4.95
N VAL A 103 -1.47 7.40 -4.90
CA VAL A 103 -0.93 6.77 -3.69
C VAL A 103 0.41 7.37 -3.32
N HIS A 104 0.52 7.94 -2.11
CA HIS A 104 1.82 8.26 -1.52
C HIS A 104 2.26 7.11 -0.64
N LEU A 105 3.38 6.48 -0.99
CA LEU A 105 3.93 5.31 -0.33
C LEU A 105 5.30 5.68 0.23
N TYR A 106 5.45 5.80 1.55
CA TYR A 106 6.72 6.21 2.13
C TYR A 106 7.15 5.51 3.41
N ASN A 107 8.47 5.31 3.55
CA ASN A 107 9.10 4.63 4.69
C ASN A 107 8.47 3.28 5.08
N ASN A 108 7.91 2.57 4.11
CA ASN A 108 7.46 1.19 4.32
C ASN A 108 8.64 0.25 4.13
N TYR A 109 8.58 -0.89 4.81
CA TYR A 109 9.52 -1.98 4.61
C TYR A 109 8.77 -3.17 4.01
N THR A 110 9.20 -3.60 2.83
CA THR A 110 8.64 -4.76 2.14
C THR A 110 9.75 -5.78 1.94
N ARG A 111 9.53 -7.02 2.39
CA ARG A 111 10.53 -8.09 2.20
C ARG A 111 9.93 -9.40 1.74
N ASN A 112 10.76 -10.21 1.09
CA ASN A 112 10.49 -11.61 0.75
C ASN A 112 9.18 -11.85 -0.01
N TRP A 113 8.73 -10.88 -0.82
CA TRP A 113 7.46 -11.03 -1.54
C TRP A 113 7.51 -12.14 -2.59
N GLY A 114 6.36 -12.66 -2.96
CA GLY A 114 6.21 -13.78 -3.88
C GLY A 114 6.39 -13.41 -5.36
N ILE A 115 5.64 -12.43 -5.86
CA ILE A 115 5.56 -12.08 -7.30
C ILE A 115 6.13 -10.68 -7.56
N TYR A 116 5.54 -9.64 -6.97
CA TYR A 116 5.95 -8.24 -7.08
C TYR A 116 5.61 -7.50 -5.78
N ALA A 117 6.29 -6.37 -5.53
CA ALA A 117 5.94 -5.49 -4.42
C ALA A 117 4.75 -4.59 -4.81
N VAL A 118 5.01 -3.52 -5.56
CA VAL A 118 4.02 -2.51 -5.97
C VAL A 118 3.58 -2.77 -7.40
N CYS A 119 2.29 -2.58 -7.69
CA CYS A 119 1.79 -2.60 -9.07
C CYS A 119 0.98 -1.37 -9.45
N ALA A 120 1.45 -0.65 -10.47
CA ALA A 120 0.72 0.42 -11.12
C ALA A 120 -0.07 -0.15 -12.31
N SER A 121 -1.39 -0.16 -12.19
CA SER A 121 -2.32 -0.52 -13.26
C SER A 121 -2.98 0.73 -13.84
N VAL A 122 -3.98 0.57 -14.73
CA VAL A 122 -4.62 1.65 -15.52
C VAL A 122 -4.69 3.00 -14.80
N GLU A 123 -4.02 4.00 -15.38
CA GLU A 123 -4.00 5.41 -14.96
C GLU A 123 -3.62 5.72 -13.49
N SER A 124 -3.19 4.72 -12.73
CA SER A 124 -2.75 4.92 -11.34
C SER A 124 -1.48 5.78 -11.28
N GLN A 125 -1.31 6.48 -10.16
CA GLN A 125 -0.12 7.29 -9.90
C GLN A 125 0.40 6.95 -8.50
N ILE A 126 1.65 6.48 -8.40
CA ILE A 126 2.23 6.04 -7.12
C ILE A 126 3.55 6.77 -6.85
N TYR A 127 3.55 7.63 -5.85
CA TYR A 127 4.74 8.32 -5.35
C TYR A 127 5.41 7.48 -4.26
N SER A 128 6.42 6.71 -4.65
CA SER A 128 7.21 5.85 -3.76
C SER A 128 8.42 6.62 -3.24
N GLN A 129 8.49 6.86 -1.93
CA GLN A 129 9.52 7.70 -1.32
C GLN A 129 10.19 7.02 -0.11
N CYS A 130 11.51 6.86 -0.15
CA CYS A 130 12.29 6.33 0.96
C CYS A 130 11.78 5.00 1.56
N ASN A 131 11.22 4.12 0.73
CA ASN A 131 10.85 2.75 1.14
C ASN A 131 12.05 1.81 1.05
N ILE A 132 11.95 0.67 1.74
CA ILE A 132 12.94 -0.40 1.71
C ILE A 132 12.32 -1.62 1.05
N TYR A 133 12.92 -2.08 -0.04
CA TYR A 133 12.52 -3.26 -0.79
C TYR A 133 13.61 -4.33 -0.71
N GLU A 134 13.34 -5.41 0.01
CA GLU A 134 14.27 -6.52 0.23
C GLU A 134 13.68 -7.85 -0.27
N ALA A 135 13.83 -8.13 -1.56
CA ALA A 135 13.24 -9.32 -2.18
C ALA A 135 13.76 -10.66 -1.65
N GLY A 136 14.96 -10.69 -1.06
CA GLY A 136 15.68 -11.90 -0.65
C GLY A 136 16.21 -12.76 -1.80
N GLN A 137 15.83 -12.44 -3.04
CA GLN A 137 16.19 -13.14 -4.28
C GLN A 137 15.93 -12.25 -5.50
N LYS A 138 16.26 -12.72 -6.70
CA LYS A 138 16.07 -11.95 -7.95
C LYS A 138 14.57 -11.77 -8.27
N LYS A 139 13.99 -10.65 -7.87
CA LYS A 139 12.60 -10.28 -8.15
C LYS A 139 12.45 -8.80 -8.47
N VAL A 140 11.40 -8.48 -9.22
CA VAL A 140 11.01 -7.11 -9.50
C VAL A 140 10.18 -6.55 -8.34
N ALA A 141 10.47 -5.31 -7.93
CA ALA A 141 9.67 -4.57 -6.96
C ALA A 141 8.44 -3.96 -7.64
N PHE A 142 8.64 -3.26 -8.76
CA PHE A 142 7.59 -2.52 -9.45
C PHE A 142 7.09 -3.23 -10.70
N LYS A 143 5.78 -3.43 -10.78
CA LYS A 143 5.10 -4.05 -11.91
C LYS A 143 4.10 -3.09 -12.54
N TYR A 144 3.99 -3.14 -13.86
CA TYR A 144 3.06 -2.33 -14.62
C TYR A 144 2.08 -3.24 -15.35
N LEU A 145 0.78 -3.02 -15.16
CA LEU A 145 -0.27 -3.79 -15.83
C LEU A 145 -1.07 -2.87 -16.74
N HIS A 146 -1.18 -3.26 -18.01
CA HIS A 146 -2.01 -2.56 -18.97
C HIS A 146 -3.43 -3.06 -18.87
N GLU A 147 -4.36 -2.17 -18.55
CA GLU A 147 -5.80 -2.46 -18.49
C GLU A 147 -6.54 -1.35 -19.25
N LYS A 148 -7.71 -1.69 -19.80
CA LYS A 148 -8.52 -0.75 -20.59
C LYS A 148 -9.56 -0.09 -19.69
N ALA A 149 -9.50 1.23 -19.57
CA ALA A 149 -10.54 2.01 -18.93
C ALA A 149 -11.83 2.00 -19.76
N ALA A 150 -13.00 2.02 -19.12
CA ALA A 150 -14.29 2.01 -19.83
C ALA A 150 -14.52 3.25 -20.72
N ASP A 151 -13.86 4.37 -20.41
CA ASP A 151 -13.98 5.65 -21.13
C ASP A 151 -12.77 5.95 -22.04
N LYS A 152 -11.94 4.94 -22.34
CA LYS A 152 -10.77 5.04 -23.22
C LYS A 152 -10.79 3.94 -24.27
N ASP A 153 -10.21 4.23 -25.44
CA ASP A 153 -10.12 3.26 -26.53
C ASP A 153 -8.95 2.28 -26.37
N GLU A 154 -7.86 2.73 -25.77
CA GLU A 154 -6.62 1.98 -25.59
C GLU A 154 -6.39 1.59 -24.13
N ALA A 155 -5.71 0.46 -23.94
CA ALA A 155 -5.25 0.04 -22.62
C ALA A 155 -3.98 0.79 -22.24
N CYS A 156 -3.88 1.21 -20.97
CA CYS A 156 -2.68 1.83 -20.43
C CYS A 156 -2.35 1.25 -19.06
N SER A 157 -1.12 1.47 -18.62
CA SER A 157 -0.71 1.24 -17.23
C SER A 157 -0.70 2.57 -16.48
N GLY A 158 -0.34 2.52 -15.20
CA GLY A 158 -0.09 3.71 -14.39
C GLY A 158 1.39 4.08 -14.38
N CYS A 159 1.75 5.04 -13.54
CA CYS A 159 3.12 5.46 -13.33
C CYS A 159 3.55 5.31 -11.86
N ILE A 160 4.85 5.07 -11.67
CA ILE A 160 5.49 5.04 -10.35
C ILE A 160 6.70 5.96 -10.44
N ARG A 161 6.76 6.96 -9.57
CA ARG A 161 7.97 7.75 -9.30
C ARG A 161 8.59 7.23 -8.02
N SER A 162 9.87 6.89 -8.11
CA SER A 162 10.67 6.41 -6.98
C SER A 162 11.66 7.50 -6.58
N GLU A 163 11.65 7.89 -5.32
CA GLU A 163 12.51 8.94 -4.77
C GLU A 163 13.16 8.45 -3.48
N GLY A 164 14.47 8.21 -3.51
CA GLY A 164 15.21 7.76 -2.32
C GLY A 164 14.87 6.35 -1.84
N ASP A 165 14.14 5.53 -2.61
CA ASP A 165 13.89 4.13 -2.26
C ASP A 165 15.19 3.31 -2.27
N LEU A 166 15.31 2.38 -1.31
CA LEU A 166 16.40 1.43 -1.21
C LEU A 166 15.97 0.06 -1.75
N PHE A 167 16.61 -0.39 -2.82
CA PHE A 167 16.44 -1.75 -3.36
C PHE A 167 17.63 -2.62 -2.93
N MET A 168 17.41 -3.52 -1.98
CA MET A 168 18.46 -4.37 -1.43
C MET A 168 18.82 -5.53 -2.37
N THR A 169 20.03 -6.10 -2.20
CA THR A 169 20.67 -7.07 -3.09
C THR A 169 19.72 -8.11 -3.68
N GLY A 170 19.67 -8.17 -5.01
CA GLY A 170 18.77 -9.06 -5.78
C GLY A 170 17.45 -8.41 -6.18
N THR A 171 17.03 -7.34 -5.52
CA THR A 171 15.82 -6.59 -5.89
C THR A 171 16.06 -5.74 -7.12
N GLN A 172 15.25 -5.96 -8.16
CA GLN A 172 15.22 -5.11 -9.34
C GLN A 172 14.09 -4.08 -9.19
N ALA A 173 14.39 -2.79 -9.34
CA ALA A 173 13.37 -1.75 -9.19
C ALA A 173 12.20 -1.96 -10.17
N GLY A 174 12.50 -2.13 -11.46
CA GLY A 174 11.49 -2.32 -12.50
C GLY A 174 10.94 -1.02 -13.09
N LEU A 175 11.60 0.12 -12.86
CA LEU A 175 11.16 1.44 -13.34
C LEU A 175 11.04 1.52 -14.88
N LEU A 176 10.01 2.23 -15.36
CA LEU A 176 9.89 2.63 -16.77
C LEU A 176 10.84 3.80 -17.09
N THR A 177 11.24 3.93 -18.36
CA THR A 177 12.09 5.04 -18.83
C THR A 177 11.34 6.39 -18.77
N GLU A 178 12.11 7.46 -18.55
CA GLU A 178 11.69 8.75 -17.95
C GLU A 178 10.53 9.53 -18.63
N ASN A 179 10.10 9.18 -19.83
CA ASN A 179 9.17 9.99 -20.65
C ASN A 179 7.68 9.95 -20.23
N VAL A 180 7.32 9.28 -19.14
CA VAL A 180 5.91 9.13 -18.68
C VAL A 180 5.59 9.96 -17.42
N MET A 181 6.55 10.72 -16.89
CA MET A 181 6.42 11.37 -15.56
C MET A 181 5.88 12.81 -15.57
N SER A 182 5.57 13.41 -16.73
CA SER A 182 5.26 14.85 -16.84
C SER A 182 3.95 15.30 -16.17
N ASN A 183 3.07 14.38 -15.76
CA ASN A 183 1.76 14.69 -15.14
C ASN A 183 1.51 13.92 -13.84
N MET A 184 2.56 13.47 -13.18
CA MET A 184 2.42 12.73 -11.93
C MET A 184 2.15 13.68 -10.76
N PHE A 185 1.16 13.35 -9.92
CA PHE A 185 0.87 14.10 -8.72
C PHE A 185 2.07 14.10 -7.75
N HIS A 186 2.18 15.18 -6.98
CA HIS A 186 3.09 15.28 -5.86
C HIS A 186 2.32 15.35 -4.54
N PRO A 187 2.74 14.65 -3.46
CA PRO A 187 2.07 14.69 -2.16
C PRO A 187 1.84 16.10 -1.60
N SER A 188 2.74 17.06 -1.90
CA SER A 188 2.62 18.46 -1.47
C SER A 188 1.43 19.21 -2.05
N GLU A 189 0.77 18.70 -3.09
CA GLU A 189 -0.50 19.23 -3.59
C GLU A 189 -1.64 19.02 -2.59
N TYR A 190 -1.50 18.07 -1.66
CA TYR A 190 -2.56 17.63 -0.74
C TYR A 190 -2.26 17.90 0.73
N TYR A 191 -0.99 17.84 1.14
CA TYR A 191 -0.56 18.19 2.50
C TYR A 191 0.84 18.82 2.50
N PRO A 192 1.07 19.87 3.30
CA PRO A 192 2.28 20.69 3.20
C PRO A 192 3.54 20.00 3.75
N THR A 193 3.38 19.06 4.68
CA THR A 193 4.49 18.39 5.37
C THR A 193 4.15 16.94 5.69
N TRP A 194 5.18 16.09 5.75
CA TRP A 194 5.12 14.72 6.22
C TRP A 194 6.49 14.31 6.78
N THR A 195 6.50 13.36 7.71
CA THR A 195 7.74 12.85 8.31
C THR A 195 8.30 11.75 7.43
N VAL A 196 9.35 12.07 6.66
CA VAL A 196 10.10 11.10 5.88
C VAL A 196 11.55 11.06 6.35
N GLU A 197 12.09 9.87 6.51
CA GLU A 197 13.51 9.66 6.81
C GLU A 197 14.20 8.83 5.72
N PRO A 198 15.52 8.98 5.49
CA PRO A 198 16.24 8.13 4.55
C PRO A 198 16.16 6.64 4.94
N PRO A 199 16.12 5.71 3.97
CA PRO A 199 16.20 4.29 4.27
C PRO A 199 17.46 3.94 5.06
N SER A 200 17.29 3.21 6.16
CA SER A 200 18.40 2.79 7.01
C SER A 200 18.08 1.49 7.73
N GLU A 201 19.10 0.79 8.24
CA GLU A 201 18.88 -0.36 9.12
C GLU A 201 18.11 0.03 10.39
N ALA A 202 18.29 1.26 10.90
CA ALA A 202 17.52 1.75 12.04
C ALA A 202 16.02 1.85 11.70
N LEU A 203 15.67 2.41 10.55
CA LEU A 203 14.29 2.46 10.07
C LEU A 203 13.71 1.04 9.92
N LYS A 204 14.47 0.07 9.39
CA LYS A 204 14.03 -1.33 9.32
C LYS A 204 13.67 -1.87 10.70
N HIS A 205 14.56 -1.70 11.67
CA HIS A 205 14.33 -2.17 13.04
C HIS A 205 13.11 -1.50 13.67
N ILE A 206 12.93 -0.19 13.47
CA ILE A 206 11.76 0.55 13.95
C ILE A 206 10.47 -0.01 13.32
N VAL A 207 10.43 -0.15 12.00
CA VAL A 207 9.25 -0.69 11.30
C VAL A 207 8.96 -2.12 11.74
N GLN A 208 9.96 -2.98 11.92
CA GLN A 208 9.76 -4.35 12.39
C GLN A 208 9.24 -4.43 13.84
N GLN A 209 9.66 -3.52 14.72
CA GLN A 209 9.28 -3.53 16.13
C GLN A 209 7.96 -2.83 16.42
N PHE A 210 7.65 -1.77 15.68
CA PHE A 210 6.55 -0.84 16.00
C PHE A 210 5.38 -0.90 15.01
N THR A 211 5.35 -1.88 14.12
CA THR A 211 4.19 -2.17 13.27
C THR A 211 3.29 -3.24 13.84
N GLY A 212 2.03 -3.20 13.42
CA GLY A 212 1.02 -4.18 13.82
C GLY A 212 0.37 -3.86 15.16
N TRP A 213 -0.50 -4.77 15.58
CA TRP A 213 -1.12 -4.77 16.89
C TRP A 213 -0.07 -4.84 17.99
N GLN A 214 -0.28 -4.07 19.05
CA GLN A 214 0.52 -4.11 20.26
C GLN A 214 -0.35 -4.31 21.49
N SER A 215 0.16 -5.08 22.45
CA SER A 215 -0.46 -5.21 23.76
C SER A 215 -0.29 -3.90 24.55
N VAL A 216 -1.34 -3.09 24.58
CA VAL A 216 -1.39 -1.85 25.37
C VAL A 216 -2.14 -2.12 26.68
N PRO A 217 -1.50 -1.96 27.86
CA PRO A 217 -2.19 -2.14 29.13
C PRO A 217 -3.29 -1.08 29.29
N ARG A 218 -4.42 -1.48 29.89
CA ARG A 218 -5.43 -0.51 30.30
C ARG A 218 -4.83 0.43 31.37
N PRO A 219 -5.16 1.73 31.36
CA PRO A 219 -4.84 2.61 32.48
C PRO A 219 -5.36 1.99 33.78
N ALA A 220 -4.62 2.17 34.88
CA ALA A 220 -5.12 1.80 36.19
C ALA A 220 -6.46 2.52 36.41
N GLU A 221 -7.46 1.81 36.96
CA GLU A 221 -8.71 2.46 37.34
C GLU A 221 -8.38 3.55 38.36
N ALA A 222 -8.74 4.79 38.04
CA ALA A 222 -8.67 5.86 39.01
C ALA A 222 -9.70 5.54 40.09
N SER A 223 -9.25 5.18 41.29
CA SER A 223 -10.12 5.07 42.46
C SER A 223 -10.79 6.44 42.67
N SER A 224 -12.10 6.48 42.43
CA SER A 224 -12.97 7.65 42.64
C SER A 224 -13.11 8.03 44.10
#